data_AF-A0A9P6G9M0-F1
#
_entry.id   AF-A0A9P6G9M0-F1
#
_cell.length_a   1.000
_cell.length_b   1.000
_cell.length_c   1.000
_cell.angle_alpha   90.00
_cell.angle_beta   90.00
_cell.angle_gamma   90.00
#
_symmetry.space_group_name_H-M   'P 1'
#
loop_
_entity.id
_entity.type
_entity.pdbx_description
1 polymer ?
#
loop_
_entity_poly.entity_id
_entity_poly.type
_entity_poly.pdbx_seq_one_letter_code
_entity_poly.pdbx_strand_id
1 'polypeptide(L)'
;MASFAFSRILLNLVAFLGLFQCAFGHFDVFRIDLSTYDPQWARHHEWDIPSNTTVTGESRNGTFADVYSAAGTMKDTYWIVLPHTWVCSQVLDARHVGDRNDVSGNKIGVRCRGDGCESDHSTDKIDLIEMHWSNKPLYHWTLYKDKLDQNQHQILWGINGKTYGACEKIGTPTHWTQCYDHPPNMGNTKTFFVHPKFKCWDAYDWTQINGAS
;
A
#
# COMPACT_ATOMS: atom_id res chain seq x y z
N MET A 1 -17.87 -14.25 64.95
CA MET A 1 -17.40 -14.99 63.76
C MET A 1 -18.02 -14.35 62.53
N ALA A 2 -17.27 -13.50 61.81
CA ALA A 2 -17.58 -13.05 60.44
C ALA A 2 -16.45 -12.11 60.00
N SER A 3 -15.31 -12.69 59.66
CA SER A 3 -14.24 -12.03 58.90
C SER A 3 -13.82 -13.02 57.83
N PHE A 4 -13.32 -12.52 56.70
CA PHE A 4 -12.88 -13.27 55.51
C PHE A 4 -13.97 -13.67 54.49
N ALA A 5 -14.62 -12.69 53.86
CA ALA A 5 -15.32 -12.96 52.59
C ALA A 5 -15.27 -11.83 51.54
N PHE A 6 -14.57 -10.72 51.78
CA PHE A 6 -14.57 -9.57 50.86
C PHE A 6 -13.29 -9.37 50.04
N SER A 7 -12.24 -10.17 50.27
CA SER A 7 -10.92 -9.93 49.65
C SER A 7 -10.63 -10.75 48.38
N ARG A 8 -11.53 -11.65 47.95
CA ARG A 8 -11.29 -12.54 46.79
C ARG A 8 -12.01 -12.14 45.50
N ILE A 9 -12.96 -11.20 45.56
CA ILE A 9 -13.69 -10.74 44.36
C ILE A 9 -12.94 -9.61 43.64
N LEU A 10 -12.14 -8.81 44.36
CA LEU A 10 -11.36 -7.72 43.74
C LEU A 10 -10.10 -8.18 42.99
N LEU A 11 -9.56 -9.37 43.28
CA LEU A 11 -8.35 -9.85 42.57
C LEU A 11 -8.65 -10.44 41.18
N ASN A 12 -9.89 -10.80 40.87
CA ASN A 12 -10.25 -11.33 39.55
C ASN A 12 -10.72 -10.26 38.57
N LEU A 13 -11.02 -9.02 39.02
CA LEU A 13 -11.36 -7.93 38.10
C LEU A 13 -10.12 -7.24 37.51
N VAL A 14 -8.97 -7.29 38.20
CA VAL A 14 -7.71 -6.69 37.72
C VAL A 14 -7.02 -7.59 36.68
N ALA A 15 -7.31 -8.89 36.67
CA ALA A 15 -6.78 -9.83 35.68
C ALA A 15 -7.50 -9.77 34.32
N PHE A 16 -8.70 -9.16 34.24
CA PHE A 16 -9.45 -9.00 32.98
C PHE A 16 -9.19 -7.69 32.24
N LEU A 17 -8.47 -6.74 32.85
CA LEU A 17 -8.05 -5.49 32.21
C LEU A 17 -6.63 -5.55 31.62
N GLY A 18 -5.92 -6.67 31.78
CA GLY A 18 -4.54 -6.85 31.33
C GLY A 18 -4.36 -7.73 30.08
N LEU A 19 -5.46 -8.18 29.45
CA LEU A 19 -5.43 -9.04 28.27
C LEU A 19 -6.23 -8.44 27.10
N PHE A 20 -6.21 -7.12 26.94
CA PHE A 20 -6.25 -6.57 25.58
C PHE A 20 -4.91 -6.92 24.93
N GLN A 21 -4.80 -8.17 24.46
CA GLN A 21 -4.00 -8.41 23.26
C GLN A 21 -4.62 -7.50 22.21
N CYS A 22 -4.07 -6.29 22.07
CA CYS A 22 -4.26 -5.50 20.88
C CYS A 22 -3.90 -6.45 19.74
N ALA A 23 -4.91 -6.95 19.03
CA ALA A 23 -4.69 -7.51 17.71
C ALA A 23 -4.14 -6.34 16.92
N PHE A 24 -2.82 -6.20 16.89
CA PHE A 24 -2.17 -5.23 16.04
C PHE A 24 -2.51 -5.70 14.63
N GLY A 25 -3.42 -4.98 13.98
CA GLY A 25 -3.61 -5.11 12.56
C GLY A 25 -2.31 -4.67 11.91
N HIS A 26 -1.89 -5.43 10.91
CA HIS A 26 -0.69 -5.10 10.16
C HIS A 26 -1.13 -4.81 8.74
N PHE A 27 -0.69 -3.69 8.20
CA PHE A 27 -0.90 -3.39 6.81
C PHE A 27 0.32 -2.71 6.23
N ASP A 28 0.58 -3.01 4.98
CA ASP A 28 1.66 -2.41 4.24
C ASP A 28 1.04 -1.46 3.19
N VAL A 29 1.67 -0.30 3.01
CA VAL A 29 1.27 0.71 2.04
C VAL A 29 2.17 0.60 0.83
N PHE A 30 1.57 0.45 -0.33
CA PHE A 30 2.27 0.32 -1.60
C PHE A 30 1.86 1.42 -2.55
N ARG A 31 2.81 1.77 -3.40
CA ARG A 31 2.56 2.48 -4.65
C ARG A 31 2.56 1.46 -5.77
N ILE A 32 1.61 1.53 -6.69
CA ILE A 32 1.58 0.67 -7.87
C ILE A 32 1.65 1.50 -9.14
N ASP A 33 2.41 1.01 -10.11
CA ASP A 33 2.38 1.47 -11.48
C ASP A 33 1.62 0.45 -12.31
N LEU A 34 0.41 0.80 -12.76
CA LEU A 34 -0.29 0.06 -13.79
C LEU A 34 0.30 0.42 -15.14
N SER A 35 0.94 -0.56 -15.77
CA SER A 35 1.34 -0.48 -17.17
C SER A 35 0.45 -1.44 -17.96
N THR A 36 -0.47 -0.88 -18.75
CA THR A 36 -1.32 -1.69 -19.61
C THR A 36 -0.56 -1.95 -20.91
N TYR A 37 -0.15 -3.19 -21.18
CA TYR A 37 0.10 -3.59 -22.56
C TYR A 37 -1.26 -3.72 -23.24
N ASP A 38 -1.72 -2.63 -23.88
CA ASP A 38 -3.00 -2.58 -24.59
C ASP A 38 -2.80 -2.74 -26.11
N PRO A 39 -3.09 -3.91 -26.69
CA PRO A 39 -3.05 -4.09 -28.15
C PRO A 39 -4.21 -3.42 -28.89
N GLN A 40 -5.22 -2.85 -28.21
CA GLN A 40 -6.23 -2.02 -28.88
C GLN A 40 -5.68 -0.65 -29.28
N TRP A 41 -4.72 -0.11 -28.52
CA TRP A 41 -3.96 1.08 -28.91
C TRP A 41 -3.10 0.82 -30.15
N ALA A 42 -2.49 -0.36 -30.24
CA ALA A 42 -1.73 -0.80 -31.42
C ALA A 42 -2.59 -0.81 -32.70
N ARG A 43 -3.92 -1.01 -32.61
CA ARG A 43 -4.82 -0.93 -33.77
C ARG A 43 -5.06 0.47 -34.31
N HIS A 44 -4.81 1.52 -33.52
CA HIS A 44 -4.87 2.91 -34.01
C HIS A 44 -3.54 3.39 -34.61
N HIS A 45 -2.45 2.65 -34.38
CA HIS A 45 -1.09 3.01 -34.82
C HIS A 45 -0.39 1.85 -35.56
N GLU A 46 -1.18 0.95 -36.17
CA GLU A 46 -0.74 -0.27 -36.87
C GLU A 46 0.23 -0.01 -38.04
N TRP A 47 0.28 1.23 -38.54
CA TRP A 47 1.13 1.62 -39.67
C TRP A 47 2.59 1.90 -39.30
N ASP A 48 2.92 2.02 -38.02
CA ASP A 48 4.26 2.40 -37.56
C ASP A 48 5.13 1.20 -37.11
N ILE A 49 4.60 -0.03 -37.17
CA ILE A 49 5.31 -1.24 -36.72
C ILE A 49 5.79 -2.05 -37.93
N PRO A 50 7.12 -2.24 -38.13
CA PRO A 50 7.65 -3.01 -39.25
C PRO A 50 7.11 -4.45 -39.26
N SER A 51 6.70 -4.90 -40.44
CA SER A 51 5.95 -6.14 -40.72
C SER A 51 6.72 -7.46 -40.48
N ASN A 52 7.76 -7.48 -39.65
CA ASN A 52 8.61 -8.66 -39.47
C ASN A 52 9.03 -8.93 -38.01
N THR A 53 8.12 -8.75 -37.05
CA THR A 53 8.43 -9.10 -35.66
C THR A 53 7.53 -10.23 -35.16
N THR A 54 8.08 -11.45 -35.15
CA THR A 54 7.51 -12.62 -34.47
C THR A 54 7.88 -12.59 -32.99
N VAL A 55 6.88 -12.67 -32.11
CA VAL A 55 7.10 -12.90 -30.67
C VAL A 55 6.83 -14.37 -30.37
N THR A 56 7.90 -15.14 -30.24
CA THR A 56 7.87 -16.52 -29.73
C THR A 56 8.69 -16.59 -28.45
N GLY A 57 8.09 -17.20 -27.41
CA GLY A 57 8.76 -18.10 -26.47
C GLY A 57 9.89 -17.56 -25.58
N GLU A 58 9.70 -17.77 -24.28
CA GLU A 58 10.71 -17.96 -23.24
C GLU A 58 11.21 -16.77 -22.41
N SER A 59 11.64 -17.18 -21.21
CA SER A 59 12.11 -16.45 -20.03
C SER A 59 12.89 -15.19 -20.33
N ARG A 60 12.47 -14.06 -19.76
CA ARG A 60 13.33 -12.88 -19.67
C ARG A 60 13.59 -12.51 -18.21
N ASN A 61 14.80 -12.84 -17.76
CA ASN A 61 15.58 -11.91 -16.94
C ASN A 61 15.97 -10.74 -17.85
N GLY A 62 15.18 -9.67 -17.84
CA GLY A 62 15.50 -8.40 -18.49
C GLY A 62 15.83 -7.34 -17.44
N THR A 63 16.56 -6.29 -17.83
CA THR A 63 16.76 -5.15 -16.92
C THR A 63 15.43 -4.40 -16.76
N PHE A 64 15.23 -3.71 -15.63
CA PHE A 64 14.02 -2.92 -15.39
C PHE A 64 13.69 -1.98 -16.57
N ALA A 65 14.72 -1.41 -17.20
CA ALA A 65 14.58 -0.52 -18.36
C ALA A 65 13.98 -1.20 -19.60
N ASP A 66 14.27 -2.49 -19.81
CA ASP A 66 13.76 -3.25 -20.97
C ASP A 66 12.28 -3.60 -20.79
N VAL A 67 11.89 -3.97 -19.57
CA VAL A 67 10.48 -4.23 -19.23
C VAL A 67 9.69 -2.93 -19.27
N TYR A 68 10.27 -1.85 -18.75
CA TYR A 68 9.68 -0.51 -18.73
C TYR A 68 9.44 0.06 -20.13
N SER A 69 10.39 -0.13 -21.04
CA SER A 69 10.26 0.34 -22.43
C SER A 69 9.22 -0.44 -23.24
N ALA A 70 8.94 -1.69 -22.86
CA ALA A 70 7.95 -2.54 -23.51
C ALA A 70 6.50 -2.31 -23.03
N ALA A 71 6.30 -1.70 -21.86
CA ALA A 71 5.01 -1.68 -21.18
C ALA A 71 4.04 -0.54 -21.59
N GLY A 72 4.40 0.30 -22.57
CA GLY A 72 3.56 1.40 -23.03
C GLY A 72 3.51 2.57 -22.04
N THR A 73 3.49 3.80 -22.56
CA THR A 73 3.73 5.05 -21.81
C THR A 73 2.55 5.55 -20.95
N MET A 74 1.53 4.72 -20.68
CA MET A 74 0.44 5.11 -19.79
C MET A 74 0.66 4.51 -18.39
N LYS A 75 1.13 5.35 -17.48
CA LYS A 75 1.26 5.03 -16.05
C LYS A 75 0.04 5.54 -15.30
N ASP A 76 -0.93 4.66 -15.11
CA ASP A 76 -1.85 4.91 -14.01
C ASP A 76 -1.14 4.51 -12.72
N THR A 77 -1.11 5.42 -11.76
CA THR A 77 -0.39 5.20 -10.51
C THR A 77 -1.36 5.33 -9.34
N TYR A 78 -1.34 4.33 -8.47
CA TYR A 78 -2.29 4.23 -7.37
C TYR A 78 -1.58 3.86 -6.07
N TRP A 79 -2.23 4.19 -4.97
CA TRP A 79 -1.89 3.68 -3.65
C TRP A 79 -2.83 2.53 -3.29
N ILE A 80 -2.27 1.51 -2.64
CA ILE A 80 -3.03 0.38 -2.11
C ILE A 80 -2.54 0.01 -0.71
N VAL A 81 -3.39 -0.73 -0.01
CA VAL A 81 -3.07 -1.35 1.28
C VAL A 81 -3.25 -2.86 1.16
N LEU A 82 -2.26 -3.62 1.61
CA LEU A 82 -2.24 -5.09 1.59
C LEU A 82 -1.76 -5.63 2.95
N PRO A 83 -1.96 -6.93 3.25
CA PRO A 83 -1.28 -7.54 4.40
C PRO A 83 0.23 -7.57 4.18
N HIS A 84 0.99 -7.73 5.26
CA HIS A 84 2.44 -7.88 5.19
C HIS A 84 2.89 -9.07 4.32
N THR A 85 2.15 -10.18 4.42
CA THR A 85 2.34 -11.39 3.60
C THR A 85 1.35 -11.37 2.44
N TRP A 86 1.66 -10.59 1.40
CA TRP A 86 0.79 -10.41 0.25
C TRP A 86 1.18 -11.29 -0.95
N VAL A 87 0.24 -11.47 -1.88
CA VAL A 87 0.44 -12.14 -3.18
C VAL A 87 -0.15 -11.30 -4.32
N CYS A 88 0.33 -11.50 -5.55
CA CYS A 88 -0.06 -10.69 -6.72
C CYS A 88 -1.58 -10.62 -6.97
N SER A 89 -2.35 -11.67 -6.67
CA SER A 89 -3.81 -11.65 -6.84
C SER A 89 -4.47 -10.59 -5.95
N GLN A 90 -3.95 -10.34 -4.74
CA GLN A 90 -4.51 -9.37 -3.82
C GLN A 90 -4.33 -7.93 -4.27
N VAL A 91 -3.33 -7.64 -5.11
CA VAL A 91 -3.09 -6.29 -5.66
C VAL A 91 -4.23 -5.86 -6.59
N LEU A 92 -4.81 -6.82 -7.32
CA LEU A 92 -5.93 -6.60 -8.24
C LEU A 92 -7.24 -6.38 -7.48
N ASP A 93 -7.40 -7.10 -6.37
CA ASP A 93 -8.58 -7.00 -5.49
C ASP A 93 -8.49 -5.80 -4.53
N ALA A 94 -7.30 -5.24 -4.33
CA ALA A 94 -7.09 -4.12 -3.44
C ALA A 94 -7.77 -2.86 -3.97
N ARG A 95 -8.24 -2.04 -3.04
CA ARG A 95 -8.80 -0.74 -3.37
C ARG A 95 -7.70 0.19 -3.86
N HIS A 96 -7.82 0.65 -5.11
CA HIS A 96 -6.95 1.68 -5.67
C HIS A 96 -7.44 3.07 -5.27
N VAL A 97 -6.55 3.89 -4.71
CA VAL A 97 -6.80 5.33 -4.51
C VAL A 97 -5.71 6.15 -5.18
N GLY A 98 -6.11 7.23 -5.86
CA GLY A 98 -5.18 8.10 -6.58
C GLY A 98 -4.52 9.15 -5.69
N ASP A 99 -3.53 9.84 -6.25
CA ASP A 99 -2.95 11.02 -5.62
C ASP A 99 -3.94 12.18 -5.57
N ARG A 100 -3.81 12.98 -4.51
CA ARG A 100 -4.52 14.24 -4.37
C ARG A 100 -3.62 15.30 -3.75
N ASN A 101 -3.84 16.54 -4.15
CA ASN A 101 -3.22 17.70 -3.49
C ASN A 101 -3.80 17.94 -2.08
N ASP A 102 -4.97 17.39 -1.79
CA ASP A 102 -5.70 17.54 -0.54
C ASP A 102 -6.65 16.34 -0.34
N VAL A 103 -6.57 15.72 0.84
CA VAL A 103 -7.40 14.59 1.26
C VAL A 103 -8.25 14.89 2.49
N SER A 104 -8.36 16.18 2.86
CA SER A 104 -9.22 16.65 3.95
C SER A 104 -10.72 16.54 3.65
N GLY A 105 -11.54 16.60 4.70
CA GLY A 105 -12.99 16.46 4.59
C GLY A 105 -13.35 15.04 4.14
N ASN A 106 -14.06 14.93 3.01
CA ASN A 106 -14.55 13.64 2.49
C ASN A 106 -13.72 13.12 1.29
N LYS A 107 -12.53 13.67 1.04
CA LYS A 107 -11.74 13.40 -0.16
C LYS A 107 -10.85 12.16 0.00
N ILE A 108 -11.32 11.02 -0.52
CA ILE A 108 -10.57 9.76 -0.54
C ILE A 108 -9.39 9.84 -1.50
N GLY A 109 -8.19 9.49 -1.03
CA GLY A 109 -6.95 9.56 -1.79
C GLY A 109 -5.73 9.58 -0.89
N VAL A 110 -4.57 9.80 -1.51
CA VAL A 110 -3.32 10.02 -0.80
C VAL A 110 -2.70 11.34 -1.25
N ARG A 111 -2.35 12.19 -0.29
CA ARG A 111 -1.48 13.33 -0.51
C ARG A 111 -0.07 12.98 -0.12
N CYS A 112 0.83 12.96 -1.09
CA CYS A 112 2.24 12.72 -0.85
C CYS A 112 3.05 14.00 -1.15
N ARG A 113 4.06 14.29 -0.33
CA ARG A 113 5.02 15.39 -0.54
C ARG A 113 6.45 14.91 -0.35
N GLY A 114 7.35 15.48 -1.15
CA GLY A 114 8.77 15.13 -1.23
C GLY A 114 9.08 14.26 -2.45
N ASP A 115 10.35 14.15 -2.81
CA ASP A 115 10.75 13.42 -4.01
C ASP A 115 10.44 11.92 -3.92
N GLY A 116 10.22 11.36 -2.72
CA GLY A 116 9.96 9.93 -2.53
C GLY A 116 8.58 9.43 -2.99
N CYS A 117 7.73 10.33 -3.49
CA CYS A 117 6.35 10.01 -3.86
C CYS A 117 6.23 9.22 -5.17
N GLU A 118 7.24 9.30 -6.03
CA GLU A 118 7.32 8.48 -7.24
C GLU A 118 7.60 7.02 -6.87
N SER A 119 7.11 6.09 -7.69
CA SER A 119 7.06 4.66 -7.38
C SER A 119 8.43 4.05 -7.15
N ASP A 120 9.42 4.43 -7.96
CA ASP A 120 10.82 3.99 -7.91
C ASP A 120 11.70 4.84 -6.98
N HIS A 121 11.17 5.90 -6.37
CA HIS A 121 11.93 6.74 -5.44
C HIS A 121 11.93 6.20 -4.00
N SER A 122 13.01 6.50 -3.28
CA SER A 122 13.19 6.10 -1.88
C SER A 122 12.14 6.74 -0.96
N THR A 123 11.56 5.93 -0.08
CA THR A 123 10.67 6.39 0.99
C THR A 123 11.35 7.42 1.91
N ASP A 124 12.68 7.43 2.02
CA ASP A 124 13.42 8.42 2.82
C ASP A 124 13.28 9.85 2.30
N LYS A 125 12.90 10.01 1.03
CA LYS A 125 12.63 11.30 0.40
C LYS A 125 11.16 11.71 0.49
N ILE A 126 10.30 10.94 1.17
CA ILE A 126 8.93 11.35 1.48
C ILE A 126 8.98 12.23 2.74
N ASP A 127 8.59 13.49 2.60
CA ASP A 127 8.49 14.44 3.71
C ASP A 127 7.17 14.25 4.48
N LEU A 128 6.09 13.95 3.76
CA LEU A 128 4.78 13.70 4.31
C LEU A 128 3.96 12.79 3.40
N ILE A 129 3.22 11.87 4.01
CA ILE A 129 2.13 11.16 3.36
C ILE A 129 0.87 11.26 4.23
N GLU A 130 -0.21 11.72 3.64
CA GLU A 130 -1.53 11.83 4.26
C GLU A 130 -2.49 10.96 3.46
N MET A 131 -3.10 9.98 4.12
CA MET A 131 -3.88 8.93 3.49
C MET A 131 -5.30 9.00 4.03
N HIS A 132 -6.28 9.01 3.12
CA HIS A 132 -7.70 8.95 3.45
C HIS A 132 -8.34 7.83 2.63
N TRP A 133 -8.71 6.75 3.30
CA TRP A 133 -9.28 5.55 2.69
C TRP A 133 -10.80 5.51 2.78
N SER A 134 -11.40 5.88 3.91
CA SER A 134 -12.86 5.91 4.06
C SER A 134 -13.30 6.94 5.11
N ASN A 135 -14.55 7.40 4.97
CA ASN A 135 -15.24 8.23 5.95
C ASN A 135 -16.01 7.41 7.00
N LYS A 136 -16.35 6.14 6.70
CA LYS A 136 -17.22 5.29 7.52
C LYS A 136 -16.81 3.80 7.44
N PRO A 137 -16.08 3.28 8.45
CA PRO A 137 -15.39 4.01 9.51
C PRO A 137 -14.32 4.96 8.95
N LEU A 138 -13.95 5.97 9.74
CA LEU A 138 -12.95 6.94 9.33
C LEU A 138 -11.55 6.32 9.36
N TYR A 139 -10.93 6.25 8.19
CA TYR A 139 -9.55 5.81 7.98
C TYR A 139 -8.76 6.94 7.34
N HIS A 140 -8.25 7.84 8.19
CA HIS A 140 -7.48 9.00 7.77
C HIS A 140 -6.27 9.21 8.70
N TRP A 141 -5.08 9.06 8.12
CA TRP A 141 -3.83 9.18 8.86
C TRP A 141 -2.78 10.01 8.12
N THR A 142 -1.83 10.55 8.87
CA THR A 142 -0.65 11.23 8.35
C THR A 142 0.62 10.64 8.94
N LEU A 143 1.60 10.38 8.09
CA LEU A 143 2.99 10.11 8.49
C LEU A 143 3.84 11.32 8.10
N TYR A 144 4.64 11.77 9.06
CA TYR A 144 5.61 12.84 8.86
C TYR A 144 7.01 12.26 8.93
N LYS A 145 7.93 12.74 8.09
CA LYS A 145 9.32 12.28 8.07
C LYS A 145 10.04 12.42 9.41
N ASP A 146 9.73 13.46 10.16
CA ASP A 146 10.40 13.87 11.38
C ASP A 146 9.65 13.50 12.67
N LYS A 147 8.47 12.86 12.57
CA LYS A 147 7.69 12.44 13.74
C LYS A 147 7.87 10.94 13.97
N LEU A 148 8.92 10.63 14.73
CA LEU A 148 9.34 9.26 15.00
C LEU A 148 9.04 8.83 16.43
N ASP A 149 8.77 7.54 16.62
CA ASP A 149 8.73 6.91 17.94
C ASP A 149 10.15 6.64 18.47
N GLN A 150 10.23 6.04 19.66
CA GLN A 150 11.50 5.67 20.31
C GLN A 150 12.35 4.67 19.51
N ASN A 151 11.74 3.91 18.60
CA ASN A 151 12.38 2.92 17.74
C ASN A 151 12.64 3.45 16.32
N GLN A 152 12.49 4.76 16.10
CA GLN A 152 12.67 5.42 14.80
C GLN A 152 11.60 5.03 13.74
N HIS A 153 10.45 4.53 14.14
CA HIS A 153 9.30 4.33 13.25
C HIS A 153 8.50 5.62 13.11
N GLN A 154 7.94 5.88 11.94
CA GLN A 154 7.08 7.04 11.71
C GLN A 154 5.73 6.86 12.40
N ILE A 155 5.34 7.84 13.21
CA ILE A 155 4.10 7.77 13.97
C ILE A 155 2.89 7.99 13.06
N LEU A 156 1.89 7.11 13.16
CA LEU A 156 0.63 7.19 12.41
C LEU A 156 -0.36 8.13 13.12
N TRP A 157 -0.42 9.39 12.68
CA TRP A 157 -1.27 10.42 13.29
C TRP A 157 -2.65 10.45 12.65
N GLY A 158 -3.71 10.24 13.45
CA GLY A 158 -5.08 10.47 13.01
C GLY A 158 -5.46 11.96 13.01
N ILE A 159 -6.52 12.31 12.30
CA ILE A 159 -7.00 13.71 12.19
C ILE A 159 -7.44 14.33 13.53
N ASN A 160 -7.71 13.51 14.53
CA ASN A 160 -8.07 13.92 15.88
C ASN A 160 -6.85 14.23 16.78
N GLY A 161 -5.62 14.17 16.22
CA GLY A 161 -4.39 14.36 16.96
C GLY A 161 -3.99 13.17 17.84
N LYS A 162 -4.65 12.02 17.71
CA LYS A 162 -4.24 10.78 18.39
C LYS A 162 -3.33 9.95 17.49
N THR A 163 -2.50 9.13 18.11
CA THR A 163 -1.64 8.16 17.43
C THR A 163 -2.32 6.80 17.41
N TYR A 164 -2.32 6.14 16.25
CA TYR A 164 -2.99 4.85 16.05
C TYR A 164 -2.00 3.69 15.91
N GLY A 165 -0.75 4.01 15.60
CA GLY A 165 0.29 3.04 15.36
C GLY A 165 1.58 3.71 14.93
N ALA A 166 2.46 2.91 14.34
CA ALA A 166 3.69 3.39 13.73
C ALA A 166 3.98 2.61 12.45
N CYS A 167 4.81 3.18 11.59
CA CYS A 167 5.22 2.57 10.34
C CYS A 167 6.74 2.60 10.17
N GLU A 168 7.29 1.49 9.70
CA GLU A 168 8.65 1.40 9.21
C GLU A 168 8.70 1.79 7.73
N LYS A 169 9.72 2.58 7.38
CA LYS A 169 10.04 2.90 5.99
C LYS A 169 10.76 1.71 5.37
N ILE A 170 10.35 1.30 4.18
CA ILE A 170 11.08 0.28 3.41
C ILE A 170 12.41 0.81 2.84
N GLY A 171 12.56 2.14 2.77
CA GLY A 171 13.78 2.79 2.26
C GLY A 171 13.77 2.87 0.73
N THR A 172 14.87 2.45 0.10
CA THR A 172 15.06 2.55 -1.36
C THR A 172 14.55 1.27 -2.02
N PRO A 173 13.63 1.33 -3.00
CA PRO A 173 13.03 0.14 -3.58
C PRO A 173 14.00 -0.48 -4.59
N THR A 174 14.93 -1.32 -4.13
CA THR A 174 15.46 -2.41 -4.98
C THR A 174 14.44 -3.55 -5.12
N HIS A 175 13.30 -3.46 -4.43
CA HIS A 175 12.27 -4.49 -4.36
C HIS A 175 10.94 -3.96 -4.86
N TRP A 176 10.83 -3.75 -6.17
CA TRP A 176 9.52 -3.79 -6.81
C TRP A 176 9.20 -5.25 -7.12
N THR A 177 7.92 -5.60 -7.07
CA THR A 177 7.46 -6.92 -7.49
C THR A 177 6.64 -6.75 -8.76
N GLN A 178 7.02 -7.48 -9.80
CA GLN A 178 6.20 -7.59 -11.00
C GLN A 178 5.05 -8.55 -10.74
N CYS A 179 3.86 -8.13 -11.15
CA CYS A 179 2.70 -8.97 -11.11
C CYS A 179 1.93 -8.86 -12.43
N TYR A 180 1.13 -9.90 -12.69
CA TYR A 180 0.38 -10.06 -13.92
C TYR A 180 -1.07 -10.39 -13.59
N ASP A 181 -2.02 -9.86 -14.36
CA ASP A 181 -3.46 -10.14 -14.19
C ASP A 181 -3.86 -11.52 -14.76
N HIS A 182 -3.04 -12.06 -15.66
CA HIS A 182 -3.12 -13.43 -16.16
C HIS A 182 -1.71 -13.92 -16.57
N PRO A 183 -1.50 -15.21 -16.89
CA PRO A 183 -0.20 -15.68 -17.32
C PRO A 183 0.34 -14.85 -18.50
N PRO A 184 1.62 -14.44 -18.49
CA PRO A 184 2.19 -13.50 -19.48
C PRO A 184 2.18 -14.02 -20.93
N ASN A 185 1.83 -15.29 -21.12
CA ASN A 185 1.75 -15.95 -22.42
C ASN A 185 0.35 -15.87 -23.05
N MET A 186 -0.61 -15.25 -22.38
CA MET A 186 -1.95 -14.97 -22.92
C MET A 186 -1.99 -13.48 -23.26
N GLY A 187 -2.10 -13.13 -24.55
CA GLY A 187 -2.07 -11.73 -24.97
C GLY A 187 -3.04 -10.83 -24.18
N ASN A 188 -2.70 -9.55 -24.04
CA ASN A 188 -3.37 -8.50 -23.25
C ASN A 188 -3.05 -8.49 -21.74
N THR A 189 -1.92 -9.07 -21.32
CA THR A 189 -1.54 -9.09 -19.89
C THR A 189 -1.25 -7.70 -19.35
N LYS A 190 -2.02 -7.29 -18.34
CA LYS A 190 -1.70 -6.12 -17.54
C LYS A 190 -0.54 -6.47 -16.65
N THR A 191 0.54 -5.71 -16.82
CA THR A 191 1.68 -5.78 -15.92
C THR A 191 1.54 -4.66 -14.91
N PHE A 192 1.69 -4.99 -13.64
CA PHE A 192 1.71 -4.00 -12.58
C PHE A 192 2.97 -4.18 -11.73
N PHE A 193 3.60 -3.05 -11.42
CA PHE A 193 4.76 -2.98 -10.56
C PHE A 193 4.32 -2.53 -9.19
N VAL A 194 4.62 -3.33 -8.18
CA VAL A 194 4.24 -3.07 -6.79
C VAL A 194 5.46 -2.58 -6.04
N HIS A 195 5.39 -1.35 -5.52
CA HIS A 195 6.48 -0.66 -4.84
C HIS A 195 6.12 -0.48 -3.36
N PRO A 196 6.68 -1.30 -2.46
CA PRO A 196 6.46 -1.16 -1.03
C PRO A 196 7.02 0.18 -0.53
N LYS A 197 6.21 0.92 0.24
CA LYS A 197 6.64 2.21 0.82
C LYS A 197 6.74 2.13 2.33
N PHE A 198 5.70 1.62 3.00
CA PHE A 198 5.63 1.55 4.46
C PHE A 198 5.10 0.20 4.94
N LYS A 199 5.66 -0.28 6.06
CA LYS A 199 5.14 -1.39 6.86
C LYS A 199 4.53 -0.81 8.12
N CYS A 200 3.22 -0.93 8.31
CA CYS A 200 2.51 -0.28 9.40
C CYS A 200 1.96 -1.29 10.41
N TRP A 201 2.16 -0.97 11.68
CA TRP A 201 1.55 -1.63 12.84
C TRP A 201 0.48 -0.70 13.38
N ASP A 202 -0.79 -1.07 13.23
CA ASP A 202 -1.94 -0.25 13.61
C ASP A 202 -2.96 -1.07 14.41
N ALA A 203 -4.00 -0.42 14.91
CA ALA A 203 -5.18 -1.06 15.47
C ALA A 203 -6.09 -1.71 14.40
N TYR A 204 -5.81 -1.51 13.11
CA TYR A 204 -6.68 -1.91 11.99
C TYR A 204 -5.99 -2.83 11.00
N ASP A 205 -6.74 -3.81 10.51
CA ASP A 205 -6.29 -4.74 9.47
C ASP A 205 -6.63 -4.24 8.06
N TRP A 206 -5.85 -4.64 7.06
CA TRP A 206 -6.03 -4.27 5.66
C TRP A 206 -7.43 -4.61 5.13
N THR A 207 -8.05 -5.70 5.60
CA THR A 207 -9.40 -6.10 5.19
C THR A 207 -10.44 -5.05 5.57
N GLN A 208 -10.28 -4.42 6.75
CA GLN A 208 -11.19 -3.40 7.23
C GLN A 208 -11.04 -2.13 6.39
N ILE A 209 -9.80 -1.74 6.06
CA ILE A 209 -9.49 -0.57 5.25
C ILE A 209 -10.05 -0.72 3.83
N ASN A 210 -9.80 -1.87 3.19
CA ASN A 210 -10.26 -2.13 1.83
C ASN A 210 -11.78 -2.38 1.74
N GLY A 211 -12.41 -2.89 2.80
CA GLY A 211 -13.84 -3.15 2.85
C GLY A 211 -14.72 -1.93 3.17
N ALA A 212 -14.14 -0.81 3.60
CA ALA A 212 -14.88 0.37 4.00
C ALA A 212 -15.27 1.25 2.79
N SER A 213 -16.56 1.31 2.45
CA SER A 213 -17.09 2.15 1.35
C SER A 213 -17.58 3.52 1.80
#